data_AF-C4GFS7-F1
#
_entry.id   AF-C4GFS7-F1
#
_cell.length_a   1.000
_cell.length_b   1.000
_cell.length_c   1.000
_cell.angle_alpha   90.00
_cell.angle_beta   90.00
_cell.angle_gamma   90.00
#
_symmetry.space_group_name_H-M   'P 1'
#
loop_
_entity.id
_entity.type
_entity.pdbx_description
1 polymer ?
#
loop_
_entity_poly.entity_id
_entity_poly.type
_entity_poly.pdbx_seq_one_letter_code
_entity_poly.pdbx_strand_id
1 'polypeptide(L)' 'MKLKEYQFSYHFGGKKWAVNIFAASPDEAKEKIKAVAHAEYDGEIMANIYIPVKAAWFQRFIAWIKR' A
#
# COMPACT_ATOMS: atom_id res chain seq x y z
N MET A 1 -4.11 -14.55 -10.42
CA MET A 1 -4.80 -13.27 -10.72
C MET A 1 -3.81 -12.13 -10.55
N LYS A 2 -3.71 -11.20 -11.51
CA LYS A 2 -2.85 -10.01 -11.36
C LYS A 2 -3.61 -8.96 -10.54
N LEU A 3 -3.03 -8.54 -9.42
CA LEU A 3 -3.53 -7.39 -8.67
C LEU A 3 -3.29 -6.12 -9.47
N LYS A 4 -4.30 -5.27 -9.57
CA LYS A 4 -4.22 -3.94 -10.16
C LYS A 4 -4.37 -2.89 -9.07
N GLU A 5 -3.69 -1.77 -9.25
CA GLU A 5 -3.81 -0.61 -8.38
C GLU A 5 -4.96 0.27 -8.89
N TYR A 6 -5.92 0.55 -8.02
CA TYR A 6 -7.06 1.42 -8.30
C TYR A 6 -6.98 2.65 -7.40
N GLN A 7 -7.07 3.83 -8.03
CA GLN A 7 -7.02 5.11 -7.33
C GLN A 7 -8.43 5.61 -7.02
N PHE A 8 -8.68 5.95 -5.76
CA PHE A 8 -9.92 6.56 -5.29
C PHE A 8 -9.64 7.99 -4.83
N SER A 9 -10.42 8.94 -5.33
CA SER A 9 -10.37 10.33 -4.84
C SER A 9 -11.50 10.56 -3.85
N TYR A 10 -11.21 11.25 -2.74
CA TYR A 10 -12.21 11.62 -1.74
C TYR A 10 -11.97 13.04 -1.22
N HIS A 11 -13.01 13.65 -0.67
CA HIS A 11 -12.95 14.98 -0.08
C HIS A 11 -12.94 14.87 1.44
N PHE A 12 -11.96 15.49 2.09
CA PHE A 12 -11.86 15.54 3.55
C PHE A 12 -11.21 16.86 3.99
N GLY A 13 -11.86 17.57 4.92
CA GLY A 13 -11.38 18.86 5.43
C GLY A 13 -11.28 19.94 4.35
N GLY A 14 -12.19 19.96 3.38
CA GLY A 14 -12.18 20.91 2.27
C GLY A 14 -11.08 20.68 1.22
N LYS A 15 -10.25 19.64 1.39
CA LYS A 15 -9.19 19.25 0.45
C LYS A 15 -9.55 17.94 -0.25
N LYS A 16 -9.02 17.76 -1.45
CA LYS A 16 -9.14 16.53 -2.23
C LYS A 16 -7.94 15.65 -1.94
N TRP A 17 -8.21 14.42 -1.53
CA TRP A 17 -7.22 13.39 -1.24
C TRP A 17 -7.37 12.25 -2.22
N ALA A 18 -6.32 11.44 -2.34
CA ALA A 18 -6.33 10.22 -3.13
C ALA A 18 -5.76 9.07 -2.30
N VAL A 19 -6.34 7.89 -2.45
CA VAL A 19 -5.86 6.63 -1.87
C VAL A 19 -5.81 5.56 -2.95
N ASN A 20 -4.75 4.76 -2.92
CA ASN A 20 -4.57 3.66 -3.84
C ASN A 20 -4.90 2.34 -3.14
N ILE A 21 -5.67 1.48 -3.80
CA ILE A 21 -6.06 0.16 -3.30
C ILE A 21 -5.69 -0.91 -4.33
N PHE A 22 -5.05 -1.98 -3.86
CA PHE A 22 -4.76 -3.15 -4.69
C PHE A 22 -5.93 -4.14 -4.67
N ALA A 23 -6.47 -4.46 -5.84
CA ALA A 23 -7.56 -5.43 -5.99
C ALA A 23 -7.44 -6.19 -7.32
N ALA A 24 -8.10 -7.35 -7.44
CA ALA A 24 -8.13 -8.12 -8.68
C ALA A 24 -9.14 -7.52 -9.69
N SER A 25 -10.19 -6.86 -9.22
CA SER A 25 -11.22 -6.21 -10.05
C SER A 25 -11.61 -4.82 -9.52
N PRO A 26 -12.24 -3.97 -10.35
CA PRO A 26 -12.77 -2.69 -9.91
C PRO A 26 -13.87 -2.84 -8.84
N ASP A 27 -14.67 -3.91 -8.91
CA ASP A 27 -15.74 -4.18 -7.95
C ASP A 27 -15.17 -4.56 -6.58
N GLU A 28 -14.15 -5.42 -6.54
CA GLU A 28 -13.42 -5.74 -5.31
C GLU A 28 -12.73 -4.49 -4.72
N ALA A 29 -12.23 -3.59 -5.58
CA ALA A 29 -11.65 -2.32 -5.12
C ALA A 29 -12.71 -1.42 -4.44
N LYS A 30 -13.93 -1.38 -4.98
CA LYS A 30 -15.07 -0.65 -4.39
C LYS A 30 -15.54 -1.25 -3.07
N GLU A 31 -15.51 -2.57 -2.92
CA GLU A 31 -15.82 -3.23 -1.65
C GLU A 31 -14.74 -2.98 -0.61
N LYS A 32 -13.46 -3.04 -1.00
CA LYS A 32 -12.33 -2.72 -0.12
C LYS A 32 -12.37 -1.29 0.41
N ILE A 33 -12.65 -0.27 -0.43
CA ILE A 33 -12.74 1.11 0.07
C ILE A 33 -13.88 1.30 1.07
N LYS A 34 -14.99 0.55 0.93
CA LYS A 34 -16.07 0.56 1.94
C LYS A 34 -15.62 -0.07 3.25
N ALA A 35 -14.88 -1.17 3.20
CA ALA A 35 -14.30 -1.78 4.39
C ALA A 35 -13.28 -0.87 5.09
N VAL A 36 -12.50 -0.08 4.32
CA VAL A 36 -11.55 0.91 4.86
C VAL A 36 -12.26 1.98 5.70
N ALA A 37 -13.50 2.35 5.38
CA ALA A 37 -14.26 3.30 6.20
C ALA A 37 -14.56 2.79 7.62
N HIS A 38 -14.51 1.46 7.82
CA HIS A 38 -14.69 0.79 9.12
C HIS A 38 -13.37 0.28 9.70
N ALA A 39 -12.23 0.63 9.10
CA ALA A 39 -10.93 0.17 9.59
C ALA A 39 -10.61 0.75 10.96
N GLU A 40 -9.99 -0.06 11.82
CA GLU A 40 -9.44 0.39 13.08
C GLU A 40 -8.11 1.10 12.86
N TYR A 41 -7.77 2.01 13.77
CA TYR A 41 -6.53 2.76 13.69
C TYR A 41 -5.38 1.94 14.32
N ASP A 42 -4.55 1.34 13.46
CA ASP A 42 -3.42 0.49 13.87
C ASP A 42 -2.14 1.28 14.27
N GLY A 43 -2.16 2.61 14.17
CA GLY A 43 -1.02 3.49 14.48
C GLY A 43 -0.45 4.25 13.29
N GLU A 44 0.63 4.98 13.52
CA GLU A 44 1.30 5.79 12.50
C GLU A 44 2.31 4.97 11.68
N ILE A 45 2.20 5.05 10.35
CA ILE A 45 3.21 4.49 9.45
C ILE A 45 4.47 5.37 9.53
N MET A 46 5.46 4.95 10.32
CA MET A 46 6.72 5.70 10.48
C MET A 46 7.63 5.64 9.24
N ALA A 47 7.57 4.56 8.47
CA ALA A 47 8.38 4.40 7.26
C ALA A 47 7.69 3.48 6.24
N ASN A 48 7.66 3.89 4.98
CA ASN A 48 7.27 3.05 3.84
C ASN A 48 8.52 2.78 3.01
N ILE A 49 9.11 1.58 3.15
CA ILE A 49 10.31 1.20 2.41
C ILE A 49 9.88 0.40 1.19
N TYR A 50 9.94 1.03 0.02
CA TYR A 50 9.77 0.34 -1.25
C TYR A 50 11.01 -0.51 -1.54
N ILE A 51 10.88 -1.84 -1.45
CA ILE A 51 11.96 -2.78 -1.79
C ILE A 51 11.78 -3.20 -3.26
N PRO A 52 12.52 -2.62 -4.22
CA PRO A 52 12.51 -3.14 -5.58
C PRO A 52 13.07 -4.57 -5.58
N VAL A 53 12.37 -5.50 -6.21
CA VAL A 53 12.68 -6.95 -6.27
C VAL A 53 14.12 -7.26 -6.74
N LYS A 54 14.82 -6.29 -7.37
CA LYS A 54 16.26 -6.38 -7.70
C LYS A 54 17.19 -6.28 -6.48
N ALA A 55 16.69 -5.97 -5.29
CA ALA A 55 17.46 -5.85 -4.05
C ALA A 55 17.77 -7.19 -3.35
N ALA A 56 17.44 -8.34 -3.96
CA ALA A 56 17.85 -9.65 -3.43
C ALA A 56 19.39 -9.74 -3.26
N TRP A 57 20.16 -9.06 -4.11
CA TRP A 57 21.61 -8.91 -3.93
C TRP A 57 21.97 -8.01 -2.73
N PHE A 58 21.21 -6.94 -2.48
CA PHE A 58 21.43 -6.03 -1.35
C PHE A 58 21.13 -6.70 0.00
N GLN A 59 20.10 -7.56 0.06
CA GLN A 59 19.81 -8.42 1.21
C GLN A 59 20.96 -9.39 1.51
N ARG A 60 21.56 -9.99 0.48
CA ARG A 60 22.74 -10.86 0.62
C ARG A 60 23.98 -10.07 1.06
N PHE A 61 24.13 -8.82 0.61
CA PHE A 61 25.23 -7.94 1.00
C PHE A 61 25.15 -7.51 2.47
N ILE A 62 23.96 -7.12 2.95
CA ILE A 62 23.72 -6.82 4.37
C ILE A 62 23.99 -8.06 5.25
N ALA A 63 23.53 -9.24 4.81
CA ALA A 63 23.80 -10.49 5.52
C ALA A 63 25.29 -10.84 5.58
N TRP A 64 26.08 -10.46 4.56
CA TRP A 64 27.53 -10.65 4.53
C TRP A 64 28.29 -9.67 5.44
N ILE A 65 27.89 -8.40 5.47
CA ILE A 65 28.49 -7.37 6.35
C ILE A 65 28.23 -7.67 7.84
N LYS A 66 27.12 -8.33 8.16
CA LYS A 66 26.76 -8.68 9.53
C LYS A 66 27.45 -9.96 10.04
N ARG A 67 28.36 -10.58 9.25
CA ARG A 67 29.12 -11.77 9.64
C ARG A 67 30.47 -11.42 10.26
#